data_AF-A0A183PGE4-F1
#
_entry.id   AF-A0A183PGE4-F1
#
_cell.length_a   1.000
_cell.length_b   1.000
_cell.length_c   1.000
_cell.angle_alpha   90.00
_cell.angle_beta   90.00
_cell.angle_gamma   90.00
#
_symmetry.space_group_name_H-M   'P 1'
#
loop_
_entity.id
_entity.type
_entity.pdbx_description
1 polymer ?
#
loop_
_entity_poly.entity_id
_entity_poly.type
_entity_poly.pdbx_seq_one_letter_code
_entity_poly.pdbx_strand_id
1 'polypeptide(L)'
;MSVIYQHLSALYVSQQKCQLKLSFRPTVEELRRRKIIRFNDYVEVSEADAYDRRADKPWTRLTLRDKADIRKELNEFKATEMDVHADSRHHTR
;
A
#
# COMPACT_ATOMS: atom_id res chain seq x y z
N MET A 1 -41.02 8.55 -17.51
CA MET A 1 -40.36 9.21 -16.36
C MET A 1 -40.17 8.31 -15.14
N SER A 2 -40.96 7.25 -14.88
CA SER A 2 -40.80 6.42 -13.66
C SER A 2 -39.67 5.37 -13.71
N VAL A 3 -39.45 4.76 -14.88
CA VAL A 3 -38.52 3.61 -15.04
C VAL A 3 -37.04 4.00 -14.88
N ILE A 4 -36.67 5.22 -15.28
CA ILE A 4 -35.30 5.73 -15.19
C ILE A 4 -34.89 5.92 -13.72
N TYR A 5 -35.79 6.42 -12.86
CA TYR A 5 -35.50 6.55 -11.42
C TYR A 5 -35.37 5.19 -10.73
N GLN A 6 -36.11 4.17 -11.18
CA GLN A 6 -35.96 2.80 -10.66
C GLN A 6 -34.62 2.16 -11.03
N HIS A 7 -34.10 2.39 -12.24
CA HIS A 7 -32.79 1.89 -12.63
C HIS A 7 -31.64 2.65 -11.95
N LEU A 8 -31.76 3.98 -11.83
CA LEU A 8 -30.77 4.81 -11.13
C LEU A 8 -30.74 4.52 -9.62
N SER A 9 -31.89 4.24 -8.99
CA SER A 9 -31.93 3.83 -7.58
C SER A 9 -31.33 2.44 -7.36
N ALA A 10 -31.57 1.49 -8.27
CA ALA A 10 -30.96 0.16 -8.20
C ALA A 10 -29.43 0.20 -8.32
N LEU A 11 -28.91 1.04 -9.22
CA LEU A 11 -27.47 1.28 -9.36
C LEU A 11 -26.88 1.95 -8.11
N TYR A 12 -27.57 2.95 -7.55
CA TYR A 12 -27.15 3.65 -6.33
C TYR A 12 -27.10 2.69 -5.12
N VAL A 13 -28.11 1.84 -4.95
CA VAL A 13 -28.16 0.82 -3.89
C VAL A 13 -27.06 -0.23 -4.08
N SER A 14 -26.77 -0.63 -5.33
CA SER A 14 -25.67 -1.55 -5.64
C SER A 14 -24.31 -0.98 -5.26
N GLN A 15 -24.05 0.29 -5.61
CA GLN A 15 -22.82 1.00 -5.25
C GLN A 15 -22.64 1.13 -3.73
N GLN A 16 -23.70 1.48 -3.00
CA GLN A 16 -23.68 1.50 -1.52
C GLN A 16 -23.41 0.11 -0.91
N LYS A 17 -23.98 -0.96 -1.49
CA LYS A 17 -23.77 -2.35 -1.04
C LYS A 17 -22.32 -2.81 -1.19
N CYS A 18 -21.60 -2.34 -2.21
CA CYS A 18 -20.18 -2.64 -2.41
C CYS A 18 -19.29 -1.93 -1.39
N GLN A 19 -19.62 -0.68 -1.04
CA GLN A 19 -18.86 0.11 -0.05
C GLN A 19 -18.93 -0.51 1.36
N LEU A 20 -20.09 -1.01 1.78
CA LEU A 20 -20.27 -1.68 3.08
C LEU A 20 -19.56 -3.04 3.16
N LYS A 21 -19.46 -3.78 2.06
CA LYS A 21 -18.76 -5.07 2.01
C LYS A 21 -17.23 -4.92 2.11
N LEU A 22 -16.69 -3.79 1.67
CA LEU A 22 -15.25 -3.49 1.73
C LEU A 22 -14.80 -3.03 3.13
N SER A 23 -15.69 -2.38 3.89
CA SER A 23 -15.45 -1.96 5.27
C SER A 23 -15.73 -3.06 6.30
N PHE A 24 -16.48 -4.10 5.95
CA PHE A 24 -16.71 -5.24 6.82
C PHE A 24 -15.41 -6.05 6.98
N ARG A 25 -14.79 -5.92 8.14
CA ARG A 25 -13.66 -6.75 8.57
C ARG A 25 -14.20 -7.85 9.48
N PRO A 26 -14.32 -9.10 9.01
CA PRO A 26 -14.76 -10.21 9.84
C PRO A 26 -13.78 -10.42 11.00
N THR A 27 -14.29 -10.91 12.13
CA THR A 27 -13.43 -11.26 13.28
C THR A 27 -12.56 -12.47 12.95
N VAL A 28 -11.43 -12.63 13.66
CA VAL A 28 -10.53 -13.78 13.50
C VAL A 28 -11.29 -15.11 13.71
N GLU A 29 -12.24 -15.12 14.64
CA GLU A 29 -13.08 -16.29 14.92
C GLU A 29 -14.02 -16.63 13.76
N GLU A 30 -14.58 -15.61 13.09
CA GLU A 30 -15.37 -15.81 11.88
C GLU A 30 -14.51 -16.34 10.72
N LEU A 31 -13.28 -15.85 10.57
CA LEU A 31 -12.32 -16.33 9.57
C LEU A 31 -11.94 -17.80 9.81
N ARG A 32 -11.74 -18.19 11.08
CA ARG A 32 -11.49 -19.59 11.50
C ARG A 32 -12.68 -20.49 11.22
N ARG A 33 -13.90 -20.06 11.61
CA ARG A 33 -15.15 -20.81 11.38
C ARG A 33 -15.41 -21.06 9.89
N ARG A 34 -15.18 -20.03 9.06
CA ARG A 34 -15.35 -20.11 7.60
C ARG A 34 -14.17 -20.80 6.89
N LYS A 35 -13.11 -21.17 7.62
CA LYS A 35 -11.87 -21.78 7.10
C LYS A 35 -11.22 -20.98 5.95
N ILE A 36 -11.31 -19.65 5.99
CA ILE A 36 -10.77 -18.76 4.94
C ILE A 36 -9.23 -18.65 5.08
N ILE A 37 -8.73 -18.54 6.31
CA ILE A 37 -7.30 -18.53 6.65
C ILE A 37 -7.12 -19.39 7.90
N ARG A 38 -6.04 -20.18 7.95
CA ARG A 38 -5.64 -20.96 9.12
C ARG A 38 -4.33 -20.40 9.65
N PHE A 39 -4.30 -20.05 10.92
CA PHE A 39 -3.07 -19.68 11.62
C PHE A 39 -2.59 -20.90 12.40
N ASN A 40 -1.28 -21.16 12.38
CA ASN A 40 -0.69 -22.12 13.30
C ASN A 40 -0.52 -21.42 14.66
N ASP A 41 -0.90 -22.10 15.74
CA ASP A 41 -0.72 -21.58 17.10
C ASP A 41 0.72 -21.79 17.59
N TYR A 42 1.49 -22.66 16.92
CA TYR A 42 2.89 -22.87 17.20
C TYR A 42 3.77 -21.95 16.35
N VAL A 43 4.67 -21.23 17.02
CA VAL A 43 5.68 -20.37 16.41
C VAL A 43 7.05 -20.86 16.85
N GLU A 44 7.88 -21.23 15.90
CA GLU A 44 9.28 -21.58 16.14
C GLU A 44 10.08 -20.32 16.45
N VAL A 45 10.91 -20.39 17.50
CA VAL A 45 11.80 -19.30 17.90
C VAL A 45 13.23 -19.80 17.80
N SER A 46 14.04 -19.11 17.03
CA SER A 46 15.49 -19.33 16.93
C SER A 46 16.25 -18.10 17.40
N GLU A 47 17.47 -18.31 17.87
CA GLU A 47 18.36 -17.22 18.25
C GLU A 47 18.87 -16.50 16.99
N ALA A 48 18.83 -15.17 17.04
CA ALA A 48 19.42 -14.33 16.00
C ALA A 48 20.88 -14.04 16.33
N ASP A 49 21.71 -13.82 15.30
CA ASP A 49 23.13 -13.54 15.48
C ASP A 49 23.39 -12.35 16.42
N ALA A 50 24.33 -12.52 17.36
CA ALA A 50 24.73 -11.49 18.31
C ALA A 50 25.91 -10.67 17.75
N TYR A 51 25.61 -9.72 16.86
CA TYR A 51 26.59 -8.76 16.33
C TYR A 51 26.07 -7.32 16.40
N ASP A 52 26.99 -6.36 16.31
CA ASP A 52 26.64 -4.94 16.30
C ASP A 52 25.98 -4.55 14.97
N ARG A 53 24.72 -4.15 15.04
CA ARG A 53 23.91 -3.69 13.90
C ARG A 53 23.86 -2.17 13.76
N ARG A 54 24.66 -1.44 14.54
CA ARG A 54 24.73 0.02 14.45
C ARG A 54 25.36 0.44 13.13
N ALA A 55 24.73 1.40 12.48
CA ALA A 55 25.24 2.07 11.29
C ALA A 55 25.02 3.58 11.43
N ASP A 56 25.89 4.38 10.83
CA ASP A 56 25.67 5.83 10.74
C ASP A 56 24.37 6.11 9.96
N LYS A 57 23.70 7.20 10.31
CA LYS A 57 22.46 7.64 9.69
C LYS A 57 22.71 8.95 8.93
N PRO A 58 23.42 8.93 7.79
CA PRO A 58 23.87 10.15 7.10
C PRO A 58 22.71 11.08 6.70
N TRP A 59 21.52 10.51 6.44
CA TRP A 59 20.30 11.28 6.13
C TRP A 59 19.85 12.25 7.22
N THR A 60 20.29 12.05 8.48
CA THR A 60 19.97 12.94 9.60
C THR A 60 20.72 14.27 9.55
N ARG A 61 21.85 14.33 8.83
CA ARG A 61 22.74 15.50 8.76
C ARG A 61 22.57 16.31 7.47
N LEU A 62 21.57 15.98 6.65
CA LEU A 62 21.33 16.65 5.37
C LEU A 62 20.83 18.08 5.56
N THR A 63 21.55 19.04 4.97
CA THR A 63 21.14 20.45 4.95
C THR A 63 19.98 20.70 3.99
N LEU A 64 19.36 21.89 4.05
CA LEU A 64 18.32 22.27 3.08
C LEU A 64 18.86 22.31 1.65
N ARG A 65 20.12 22.69 1.48
CA ARG A 65 20.81 22.73 0.19
C ARG A 65 21.01 21.32 -0.35
N ASP A 66 21.58 20.41 0.45
CA ASP A 66 21.80 19.02 0.03
C ASP A 66 20.49 18.37 -0.42
N LYS A 67 19.40 18.62 0.32
CA LYS A 67 18.07 18.12 -0.06
C LYS A 67 17.57 18.71 -1.37
N ALA A 68 17.89 19.96 -1.68
CA ALA A 68 17.51 20.58 -2.95
C ALA A 68 18.31 19.99 -4.12
N ASP A 69 19.62 19.81 -3.92
CA ASP A 69 20.51 19.22 -4.92
C ASP A 69 20.12 17.76 -5.22
N ILE A 70 19.89 16.95 -4.17
CA ILE A 70 19.41 15.55 -4.31
C ILE A 70 18.06 15.49 -5.04
N ARG A 71 17.13 16.42 -4.77
CA ARG A 71 15.84 16.45 -5.50
C ARG A 71 16.04 16.72 -6.98
N LYS A 72 16.94 17.66 -7.32
CA LYS A 72 17.24 17.99 -8.71
C LYS A 72 17.83 16.78 -9.44
N GLU A 73 18.84 16.16 -8.83
CA GLU A 73 19.51 14.97 -9.37
C GLU A 73 18.52 13.81 -9.59
N LEU A 74 17.69 13.50 -8.58
CA LEU A 74 16.71 12.43 -8.70
C LEU A 74 15.64 12.70 -9.76
N ASN A 75 15.22 13.95 -9.94
CA ASN A 75 14.23 14.29 -10.97
C ASN A 75 14.81 14.15 -12.37
N GLU A 76 16.07 14.55 -12.56
CA GLU A 76 16.80 14.40 -13.82
C GLU A 76 16.95 12.92 -14.15
N PHE A 77 17.49 12.11 -13.23
CA PHE A 77 17.62 10.67 -13.38
C PHE A 77 16.30 9.98 -13.77
N LYS A 78 15.20 10.31 -13.08
CA LYS A 78 13.88 9.72 -13.34
C LYS A 78 13.29 10.09 -14.70
N ALA A 79 13.68 11.23 -15.25
CA ALA A 79 13.16 11.72 -16.53
C ALA A 79 13.95 11.18 -17.72
N THR A 80 15.26 10.99 -17.56
CA THR A 80 16.16 10.71 -18.69
C THR A 80 16.76 9.31 -18.68
N GLU A 81 17.08 8.75 -17.52
CA GLU A 81 17.87 7.52 -17.41
C GLU A 81 17.07 6.33 -16.88
N MET A 82 16.08 6.58 -16.02
CA MET A 82 15.28 5.53 -15.41
C MET A 82 14.31 4.94 -16.44
N ASP A 83 14.52 3.68 -16.82
CA ASP A 83 13.61 2.96 -17.71
C ASP A 83 12.30 2.64 -16.99
N VAL A 84 11.19 3.14 -17.54
CA VAL A 84 9.85 2.96 -17.01
C VAL A 84 8.92 2.63 -18.16
N HIS A 85 8.17 1.54 -17.99
CA HIS A 85 7.13 1.14 -18.92
C HIS A 85 6.17 2.29 -19.21
N ALA A 86 5.79 2.50 -20.48
CA ALA A 86 5.02 3.66 -20.91
C ALA A 86 3.74 3.88 -20.10
N ASP A 87 2.98 2.80 -19.85
CA ASP A 87 1.73 2.84 -19.09
C ASP A 87 1.93 3.16 -17.61
N SER A 88 3.12 2.92 -17.06
CA SER A 88 3.42 3.12 -15.64
C SER A 88 4.14 4.44 -15.34
N ARG A 89 4.44 5.26 -16.36
CA ARG A 89 5.17 6.54 -16.19
C ARG A 89 4.51 7.51 -15.22
N HIS A 90 3.19 7.48 -15.12
CA HIS A 90 2.41 8.32 -14.20
C HIS A 90 2.60 7.94 -12.71
N HIS A 91 3.21 6.79 -12.41
CA HIS A 91 3.58 6.38 -11.05
C HIS A 91 4.98 6.84 -10.64
N THR A 92 5.77 7.42 -11.55
CA THR A 92 7.07 8.00 -11.22
C THR A 92 6.87 9.21 -10.30
N ARG A 93 7.34 9.10 -9.06
CA ARG A 93 7.18 10.10 -7.99
C ARG A 93 8.14 11.27 -8.09
#